data_AF-A0A2L2Z7L9-F1
#
_entry.id   AF-A0A2L2Z7L9-F1
#
_cell.length_a   1.000
_cell.length_b   1.000
_cell.length_c   1.000
_cell.angle_alpha   90.00
_cell.angle_beta   90.00
_cell.angle_gamma   90.00
#
_symmetry.space_group_name_H-M   'P 1'
#
loop_
_entity.id
_entity.type
_entity.pdbx_description
1 polymer ?
#
loop_
_entity_poly.entity_id
_entity_poly.type
_entity_poly.pdbx_seq_one_letter_code
_entity_poly.pdbx_strand_id
1 'polypeptide(L)' 'VNNDLQNRQDYLAQLIEHVRLPLLSQEYLVQRVEEEPLLKSNHLCNDFLIEAMKYHLLKGEQKVMYKTPRTKPRTPIG' A
#
# COMPACT_ATOMS: atom_id res chain seq x y z
N VAL A 1 11.57 5.22 -19.99
CA VAL A 1 11.30 4.87 -18.57
C VAL A 1 9.88 4.34 -18.50
N ASN A 2 9.70 3.06 -18.81
CA ASN A 2 8.48 2.22 -18.68
C ASN A 2 8.73 0.92 -19.45
N ASN A 3 9.88 0.30 -19.20
CA ASN A 3 10.27 -0.90 -19.93
C ASN A 3 9.64 -2.12 -19.24
N ASP A 4 9.07 -3.00 -20.06
CA ASP A 4 8.58 -4.33 -19.67
C ASP A 4 7.46 -4.33 -18.61
N LEU A 5 6.35 -3.68 -18.95
CA LEU A 5 5.16 -3.61 -18.08
C LEU A 5 4.59 -5.00 -17.77
N GLN A 6 4.71 -5.94 -18.70
CA GLN A 6 4.17 -7.30 -18.58
C GLN A 6 4.90 -8.10 -17.51
N ASN A 7 6.24 -8.17 -17.56
CA ASN A 7 6.98 -8.89 -16.54
C ASN A 7 6.94 -8.17 -15.18
N ARG A 8 6.75 -6.85 -15.14
CA ARG A 8 6.64 -6.11 -13.87
C ARG A 8 5.35 -6.38 -13.11
N GLN A 9 4.25 -6.72 -13.79
CA GLN A 9 2.97 -7.02 -13.14
C GLN A 9 3.09 -8.20 -12.17
N ASP A 10 3.90 -9.21 -12.53
CA ASP A 10 4.09 -10.43 -11.74
C ASP A 10 4.84 -10.20 -10.41
N TYR A 11 5.75 -9.22 -10.39
CA TYR A 11 6.52 -8.87 -9.19
C TYR A 11 5.99 -7.64 -8.45
N LEU A 12 5.06 -6.89 -9.05
CA LEU A 12 4.56 -5.64 -8.48
C LEU A 12 3.92 -5.87 -7.12
N ALA A 13 3.08 -6.90 -6.98
CA ALA A 13 2.44 -7.22 -5.70
C ALA A 13 3.46 -7.52 -4.60
N GLN A 14 4.52 -8.27 -4.93
CA GLN A 14 5.62 -8.61 -4.01
C GLN A 14 6.45 -7.39 -3.62
N LEU A 15 6.51 -6.37 -4.47
CA LEU A 15 7.16 -5.11 -4.11
C LEU A 15 6.26 -4.26 -3.21
N ILE A 16 4.98 -4.15 -3.57
CA ILE A 16 4.00 -3.29 -2.89
C ILE A 16 3.70 -3.78 -1.49
N GLU A 17 3.75 -5.09 -1.21
CA GLU A 17 3.55 -5.61 0.15
C GLU A 17 4.55 -5.04 1.19
N HIS A 18 5.73 -4.62 0.74
CA HIS A 18 6.78 -4.02 1.56
C HIS A 18 6.68 -2.48 1.67
N VAL A 19 5.77 -1.87 0.91
CA VAL A 19 5.43 -0.45 0.97
C VAL A 19 4.43 -0.22 2.11
N ARG A 20 4.68 0.82 2.90
CA ARG A 20 3.83 1.19 4.05
C ARG A 20 2.71 2.14 3.59
N LEU A 21 1.85 1.67 2.69
CA LEU A 21 0.70 2.43 2.19
C LEU A 21 -0.17 3.04 3.31
N PRO A 22 -0.46 2.33 4.44
CA PRO A 22 -1.23 2.90 5.55
C PRO A 22 -0.60 4.11 6.25
N LEU A 23 0.69 4.38 6.01
CA LEU A 23 1.41 5.52 6.58
C LEU A 23 1.49 6.72 5.63
N LEU A 24 1.01 6.58 4.39
CA LEU A 24 0.89 7.68 3.44
C LEU A 24 -0.36 8.50 3.74
N SER A 25 -0.51 9.68 3.11
CA SER A 25 -1.74 10.45 3.24
C SER A 25 -2.88 9.80 2.44
N GLN A 26 -4.10 9.89 2.95
CA GLN A 26 -5.29 9.41 2.24
C GLN A 26 -5.43 10.06 0.86
N GLU A 27 -5.10 11.35 0.74
CA GLU A 27 -5.12 12.06 -0.54
C GLU A 27 -4.15 11.45 -1.56
N TYR A 28 -2.93 11.11 -1.15
CA TYR A 28 -1.95 10.50 -2.05
C TYR A 28 -2.40 9.11 -2.49
N LEU A 29 -3.00 8.33 -1.58
CA LEU A 29 -3.51 7.00 -1.90
C LEU A 29 -4.59 7.06 -2.98
N VAL A 30 -5.52 8.02 -2.91
CA VAL A 30 -6.61 8.16 -3.88
C VAL A 30 -6.15 8.84 -5.18
N GLN A 31 -5.38 9.92 -5.10
CA GLN A 31 -5.03 10.70 -6.30
C GLN A 31 -3.86 10.11 -7.11
N ARG A 32 -3.03 9.28 -6.50
CA ARG A 32 -1.80 8.75 -7.14
C ARG A 32 -1.79 7.23 -7.16
N VAL A 33 -1.94 6.59 -6.01
CA VAL A 33 -1.78 5.12 -5.89
C VAL A 33 -2.94 4.39 -6.55
N GLU A 34 -4.18 4.84 -6.33
CA GLU A 34 -5.36 4.30 -7.00
C GLU A 34 -5.29 4.55 -8.50
N GLU A 35 -4.90 5.75 -8.96
CA GLU A 35 -4.89 6.08 -10.38
C GLU A 35 -3.78 5.40 -11.20
N GLU A 36 -2.81 4.75 -10.55
CA GLU A 36 -1.70 4.10 -11.25
C GLU A 36 -2.16 2.82 -11.98
N PRO A 37 -2.04 2.75 -13.34
CA PRO A 37 -2.60 1.64 -14.12
C PRO A 37 -2.05 0.25 -13.74
N LEU A 38 -0.78 0.20 -13.36
CA LEU A 38 -0.12 -1.03 -12.93
C LEU A 38 -0.72 -1.58 -11.63
N LEU A 39 -1.08 -0.69 -10.69
CA LEU A 39 -1.70 -1.09 -9.44
C LEU A 39 -3.16 -1.49 -9.64
N LYS A 40 -3.92 -0.73 -10.44
CA LYS A 40 -5.32 -1.06 -10.80
C LYS A 40 -5.45 -2.44 -11.42
N SER A 41 -4.49 -2.83 -12.27
CA SER A 41 -4.51 -4.12 -12.98
C SER A 41 -4.24 -5.34 -12.09
N ASN A 42 -3.71 -5.16 -10.87
CA ASN A 42 -3.32 -6.25 -10.00
C ASN A 42 -4.21 -6.31 -8.75
N HIS A 43 -4.97 -7.39 -8.60
CA HIS A 43 -5.89 -7.58 -7.47
C HIS A 43 -5.21 -7.52 -6.10
N LEU A 44 -3.99 -8.06 -5.96
CA LEU A 44 -3.25 -8.01 -4.68
C LEU A 44 -2.84 -6.58 -4.32
N CYS A 45 -2.53 -5.75 -5.32
CA CYS A 45 -2.24 -4.33 -5.09
C CYS A 45 -3.48 -3.57 -4.60
N ASN A 46 -4.65 -3.89 -5.16
CA ASN A 46 -5.92 -3.35 -4.70
C ASN A 46 -6.22 -3.76 -3.25
N ASP A 47 -5.94 -5.00 -2.85
CA ASP A 47 -6.10 -5.45 -1.46
C ASP A 47 -5.23 -4.63 -0.48
N PHE A 48 -3.99 -4.33 -0.86
CA PHE A 48 -3.12 -3.47 -0.05
C PHE A 48 -3.60 -2.02 0.04
N LEU A 49 -4.18 -1.48 -1.05
CA LEU A 49 -4.79 -0.14 -1.04
C LEU A 49 -6.03 -0.11 -0.15
N ILE A 50 -6.87 -1.14 -0.22
CA ILE A 50 -8.04 -1.30 0.66
C ILE A 50 -7.62 -1.41 2.13
N GLU A 51 -6.56 -2.17 2.43
CA GLU A 51 -5.99 -2.23 3.79
C GLU A 51 -5.59 -0.84 4.29
N ALA A 52 -4.90 -0.06 3.47
CA ALA A 52 -4.48 1.30 3.81
C ALA A 52 -5.69 2.23 4.04
N MET A 53 -6.67 2.22 3.14
CA MET A 53 -7.91 2.98 3.30
C MET A 53 -8.66 2.59 4.57
N LYS A 54 -8.79 1.28 4.85
CA LYS A 54 -9.40 0.77 6.08
C LYS A 54 -8.67 1.30 7.30
N TYR A 55 -7.34 1.29 7.31
CA TYR A 55 -6.55 1.85 8.41
C TYR A 55 -6.81 3.34 8.63
N HIS A 56 -7.00 4.13 7.57
CA HIS A 56 -7.37 5.56 7.71
C HIS A 56 -8.73 5.77 8.37
N LEU A 57 -9.69 4.85 8.17
CA LEU A 57 -11.02 4.91 8.79
C LEU A 57 -11.03 4.54 10.27
N LEU A 58 -10.04 3.78 10.76
CA LEU A 58 -9.94 3.40 12.17
C LEU A 58 -9.64 4.62 13.07
N LYS A 59 -10.21 4.64 14.27
CA LYS A 59 -9.98 5.71 15.26
C LYS A 59 -9.50 5.15 16.59
N GLY A 60 -8.71 5.94 17.33
CA GLY A 60 -8.28 5.64 18.70
C GLY A 60 -7.71 4.23 18.87
N GLU A 61 -8.32 3.45 19.76
CA GLU A 61 -7.89 2.10 20.13
C GLU A 61 -7.89 1.11 18.95
N GLN A 62 -8.78 1.30 17.97
CA GLN A 62 -8.84 0.41 16.80
C GLN A 62 -7.55 0.47 15.96
N LYS A 63 -6.91 1.65 15.85
CA LYS A 63 -5.61 1.78 15.18
C LYS A 63 -4.50 1.06 15.94
N VAL A 64 -4.54 1.10 17.27
CA VAL A 64 -3.56 0.43 18.13
C VAL A 64 -3.69 -1.09 18.02
N MET A 65 -4.92 -1.61 17.90
CA MET A 65 -5.17 -3.04 17.71
C MET A 65 -4.85 -3.53 16.29
N TYR A 66 -4.99 -2.67 15.28
CA TYR A 66 -4.73 -3.01 13.88
C TYR A 66 -3.24 -2.96 13.53
N LYS A 67 -2.50 -3.99 13.94
CA LYS A 67 -1.05 -4.10 13.74
C LYS A 67 -0.73 -5.00 12.54
N THR A 68 -0.32 -4.39 11.43
CA THR A 68 0.29 -5.09 10.30
C THR A 68 1.74 -4.60 10.13
N PRO A 69 2.61 -5.35 9.42
CA PRO A 69 3.95 -4.86 9.09
C PRO A 69 3.92 -3.50 8.34
N ARG A 70 2.82 -3.22 7.64
CA ARG A 70 2.61 -2.00 6.85
C ARG A 70 2.10 -0.82 7.68
N THR A 71 1.51 -1.04 8.86
CA THR A 71 1.08 0.05 9.78
C THR A 71 2.17 0.51 10.76
N LYS A 72 3.37 -0.07 10.68
CA LYS A 72 4.51 0.32 11.53
C LYS A 72 5.60 1.03 10.71
N PRO A 73 6.17 2.15 11.17
CA PRO A 73 7.29 2.80 10.49
C PRO A 73 8.51 1.85 10.42
N ARG A 74 9.39 2.07 9.44
CA ARG A 74 10.69 1.39 9.40
C ARG A 74 11.51 1.92 10.58
N THR A 75 11.80 1.08 11.56
CA THR A 75 12.78 1.40 12.60
C THR A 75 14.18 1.09 12.05
N PRO A 76 15.13 2.04 12.08
CA PRO A 76 16.51 1.70 11.79
C PRO A 76 16.99 0.69 12.85
N ILE A 77 17.59 -0.40 12.39
CA ILE A 77 18.34 -1.30 13.26
C ILE A 77 19.68 -0.59 13.43
N GLY A 78 19.87 0.04 14.59
CA GLY A 78 21.15 0.63 14.99
C GLY A 78 22.15 -0.43 15.37
#